data_AF-A0A1A9BKB0-F1
#
_entry.id   AF-A0A1A9BKB0-F1
#
_cell.length_a   1.000
_cell.length_b   1.000
_cell.length_c   1.000
_cell.angle_alpha   90.00
_cell.angle_beta   90.00
_cell.angle_gamma   90.00
#
_symmetry.space_group_name_H-M   'P 1'
#
loop_
_entity.id
_entity.type
_entity.pdbx_description
1 polymer ?
#
loop_
_entity_poly.entity_id
_entity_poly.type
_entity_poly.pdbx_seq_one_letter_code
_entity_poly.pdbx_strand_id
1 'polypeptide(L)'
;MTEDLKKRGGWEGPTDIPSHQPTDRVVFGVTAVITVAFVIWGAVATDSLESVSSKALNGLIHNGGWAFMLAASCFVVFALWLAISRYGRITLGAEGEQPEFRTVSWVAMMFSAGMGIGLMFYGVSEPLTHYLVPPPGTDPADSGERMETAMATTLFHWTLHPWAIYAVVGLAIAYSTFRRRRRQTISAVFTPLIGEKNAGSTGGRIIDILAIIATVFGSAASLGLGALQIGSGFQELDWMDDVSEGLLVAIIAVLTLAFVASAVSGIERGIQWLSNTNMVLALILAVFVFIAGPTIIVLDLLPTSIFAYLGDLPQLAGRTEASGGEGVADWLGSWTVFYWAWWISWTPFVGMFIARISRGRTIRQFVGGVILVPSTVSLIWFAIFGGSAMKLREGGALGGEDTPEGQLFGLLQEFPIATVMSVLVMILVGIFFVSGADAASIVMGTLSQKGALEPGRLVVVFWGVVTGAVAAIMLLVGSGQGDALTGLQNLTILAAAPFVLVMIGMCVALMRDLRHDPVIVRGEMGDEAVELAVITGHREYDGDFEIQVGPGRGTGTEGDPLGHEHA
;
A
#
# COMPACT_ATOMS: atom_id res chain seq x y z
N MET A 1 0.58 14.02 15.16
CA MET A 1 -0.25 13.39 16.21
C MET A 1 -0.63 14.49 17.19
N THR A 2 -1.91 14.73 17.45
CA THR A 2 -2.37 15.97 18.11
C THR A 2 -2.47 15.85 19.63
N GLU A 3 -1.96 16.85 20.34
CA GLU A 3 -2.28 17.19 21.75
C GLU A 3 -3.80 17.30 22.03
N ASP A 4 -4.60 17.51 20.98
CA ASP A 4 -6.06 17.52 21.04
C ASP A 4 -6.64 16.13 21.40
N LEU A 5 -5.88 15.04 21.13
CA LEU A 5 -6.20 13.68 21.59
C LEU A 5 -6.02 13.51 23.11
N LYS A 6 -5.13 14.29 23.74
CA LYS A 6 -4.94 14.28 25.20
C LYS A 6 -5.94 15.17 25.93
N LYS A 7 -6.41 16.25 25.31
CA LYS A 7 -7.32 17.24 25.95
C LYS A 7 -8.80 16.87 25.87
N ARG A 8 -9.21 16.03 24.92
CA ARG A 8 -10.57 15.48 24.85
C ARG A 8 -10.60 14.13 25.57
N GLY A 9 -10.84 14.14 26.88
CA GLY A 9 -10.75 12.98 27.79
C GLY A 9 -11.37 11.66 27.25
N GLY A 10 -10.57 10.91 26.51
CA GLY A 10 -10.99 9.68 25.83
C GLY A 10 -9.83 8.81 25.34
N TRP A 11 -8.65 8.94 25.95
CA TRP A 11 -7.54 8.01 25.72
C TRP A 11 -6.86 7.67 27.04
N GLU A 12 -7.44 6.72 27.76
CA GLU A 12 -6.63 5.64 28.30
C GLU A 12 -6.63 4.61 27.16
N GLY A 13 -5.48 4.32 26.56
CA GLY A 13 -5.36 3.16 25.69
C GLY A 13 -5.81 1.89 26.42
N PRO A 14 -5.81 0.71 25.79
CA PRO A 14 -5.78 -0.49 26.61
C PRO A 14 -4.66 -0.29 27.64
N THR A 15 -5.00 -0.30 28.93
CA THR A 15 -4.05 -0.14 30.05
C THR A 15 -2.94 -1.20 30.05
N ASP A 16 -3.01 -2.13 29.09
CA ASP A 16 -2.22 -3.35 28.99
C ASP A 16 -1.26 -3.40 27.79
N ILE A 17 -1.19 -2.39 26.90
CA ILE A 17 -0.16 -2.33 25.84
C ILE A 17 0.93 -1.33 26.28
N PRO A 18 2.13 -1.79 26.68
CA PRO A 18 3.18 -0.89 27.16
C PRO A 18 3.59 0.10 26.08
N SER A 19 3.59 1.40 26.41
CA SER A 19 4.02 2.49 25.52
C SER A 19 5.48 2.36 25.10
N HIS A 20 6.32 1.76 25.95
CA HIS A 20 7.70 1.42 25.65
C HIS A 20 7.94 -0.08 25.79
N GLN A 21 8.41 -0.70 24.71
CA GLN A 21 8.91 -2.06 24.68
C GLN A 21 10.42 -2.05 24.42
N PRO A 22 11.18 -2.96 25.03
CA PRO A 22 12.59 -3.13 24.68
C PRO A 22 12.71 -3.65 23.24
N THR A 23 13.69 -3.14 22.51
CA THR A 23 14.04 -3.61 21.17
C THR A 23 14.24 -5.12 21.17
N ASP A 24 13.56 -5.82 20.25
CA ASP A 24 13.83 -7.23 20.00
C ASP A 24 15.19 -7.33 19.30
N ARG A 25 16.22 -7.70 20.07
CA ARG A 25 17.61 -7.76 19.61
C ARG A 25 17.81 -8.70 18.41
N VAL A 26 16.97 -9.73 18.29
CA VAL A 26 17.07 -10.68 17.17
C VAL A 26 16.46 -10.06 15.92
N VAL A 27 15.22 -9.56 16.01
CA VAL A 27 14.56 -8.93 14.86
C VAL A 27 15.34 -7.70 14.38
N PHE A 28 15.67 -6.79 15.30
CA PHE A 28 16.46 -5.61 14.97
C PHE A 28 17.86 -5.99 14.46
N GLY A 29 18.59 -6.83 15.19
CA GLY A 29 19.99 -7.15 14.89
C GLY A 29 20.14 -7.90 13.57
N VAL A 30 19.32 -8.92 13.31
CA VAL A 30 19.39 -9.71 12.07
C VAL A 30 19.02 -8.82 10.87
N THR A 31 17.91 -8.08 10.96
CA THR A 31 17.51 -7.22 9.84
C THR A 31 18.51 -6.10 9.60
N ALA A 32 19.01 -5.45 10.65
CA ALA A 32 20.05 -4.42 10.53
C ALA A 32 21.32 -4.97 9.86
N VAL A 33 21.79 -6.16 10.24
CA VAL A 33 22.96 -6.79 9.62
C VAL A 33 22.71 -7.08 8.13
N ILE A 34 21.55 -7.66 7.79
CA ILE A 34 21.21 -7.96 6.39
C ILE A 34 21.17 -6.68 5.56
N THR A 35 20.49 -5.64 6.04
CA THR A 35 20.34 -4.39 5.29
C THR A 35 21.65 -3.62 5.18
N VAL A 36 22.45 -3.55 6.25
CA VAL A 36 23.77 -2.90 6.19
C VAL A 36 24.73 -3.69 5.32
N ALA A 37 24.72 -5.02 5.37
CA ALA A 37 25.53 -5.86 4.47
C ALA A 37 25.14 -5.63 3.00
N PHE A 38 23.85 -5.49 2.70
CA PHE A 38 23.38 -5.12 1.36
C PHE A 38 23.92 -3.75 0.93
N VAL A 39 23.86 -2.74 1.79
CA VAL A 39 24.40 -1.40 1.50
C VAL A 39 25.91 -1.46 1.25
N ILE A 40 26.66 -2.20 2.07
CA ILE A 40 28.11 -2.39 1.89
C ILE A 40 28.40 -3.11 0.57
N TRP A 41 27.65 -4.16 0.24
CA TRP A 41 27.82 -4.90 -1.01
C TRP A 41 27.60 -3.99 -2.22
N GLY A 42 26.52 -3.22 -2.23
CA GLY A 42 26.25 -2.26 -3.29
C GLY A 42 27.29 -1.14 -3.37
N ALA A 43 27.83 -0.66 -2.24
CA ALA A 43 28.83 0.40 -2.23
C ALA A 43 30.22 -0.05 -2.72
N VAL A 44 30.59 -1.31 -2.48
CA VAL A 44 31.93 -1.84 -2.79
C VAL A 44 31.97 -2.62 -4.10
N ALA A 45 30.85 -3.21 -4.53
CA ALA A 45 30.78 -4.07 -5.70
C ALA A 45 29.44 -3.92 -6.45
N THR A 46 29.13 -2.71 -6.89
CA THR A 46 27.91 -2.35 -7.65
C THR A 46 27.66 -3.30 -8.83
N ASP A 47 28.65 -3.50 -9.70
CA ASP A 47 28.54 -4.38 -10.88
C ASP A 47 28.18 -5.83 -10.51
N SER A 48 28.75 -6.31 -9.40
CA SER A 48 28.44 -7.64 -8.90
C SER A 48 27.01 -7.71 -8.39
N LEU A 49 26.54 -6.68 -7.68
CA LEU A 49 25.17 -6.62 -7.18
C LEU A 49 24.18 -6.56 -8.35
N GLU A 50 24.43 -5.69 -9.32
CA GLU A 50 23.63 -5.53 -10.54
C GLU A 50 23.50 -6.84 -11.33
N SER A 51 24.62 -7.53 -11.58
CA SER A 51 24.60 -8.78 -12.34
C SER A 51 23.86 -9.90 -11.60
N VAL A 52 23.94 -9.94 -10.27
CA VAL A 52 23.22 -10.94 -9.45
C VAL A 52 21.74 -10.61 -9.37
N SER A 53 21.38 -9.34 -9.12
CA SER A 53 19.98 -8.92 -9.04
C SER A 53 19.27 -9.11 -10.37
N SER A 54 19.90 -8.77 -11.49
CA SER A 54 19.31 -8.92 -12.83
C SER A 54 19.06 -10.39 -13.17
N LYS A 55 20.02 -11.29 -12.88
CA LYS A 55 19.85 -12.74 -13.07
C LYS A 55 18.76 -13.32 -12.18
N ALA A 56 18.74 -12.91 -10.90
CA ALA A 56 17.73 -13.37 -9.95
C ALA A 56 16.33 -12.89 -10.37
N LEU A 57 16.21 -11.65 -10.83
CA LEU A 57 14.95 -11.10 -11.32
C LEU A 57 14.46 -11.85 -12.55
N ASN A 58 15.30 -12.02 -13.57
CA ASN A 58 14.90 -12.74 -14.78
C ASN A 58 14.42 -14.16 -14.44
N GLY A 59 15.10 -14.83 -13.51
CA GLY A 59 14.65 -16.13 -12.98
C GLY A 59 13.31 -16.03 -12.25
N LEU A 60 13.09 -14.99 -11.44
CA LEU A 60 11.85 -14.80 -10.68
C LEU A 60 10.66 -14.43 -11.57
N ILE A 61 10.84 -13.54 -12.56
CA ILE A 61 9.77 -13.13 -13.48
C ILE A 61 9.33 -14.33 -14.31
N HIS A 62 10.28 -15.04 -14.92
CA HIS A 62 9.97 -16.16 -15.81
C HIS A 62 9.33 -17.35 -15.08
N ASN A 63 9.76 -17.66 -13.86
CA ASN A 63 9.23 -18.80 -13.10
C ASN A 63 8.08 -18.45 -12.14
N GLY A 64 8.00 -17.19 -11.71
CA GLY A 64 7.17 -16.74 -10.59
C GLY A 64 6.25 -15.55 -10.89
N GLY A 65 6.33 -14.92 -12.06
CA GLY A 65 5.49 -13.78 -12.43
C GLY A 65 3.99 -14.10 -12.37
N TRP A 66 3.60 -15.32 -12.78
CA TRP A 66 2.21 -15.81 -12.65
C TRP A 66 1.71 -15.81 -11.20
N ALA A 67 2.60 -16.08 -10.24
CA ALA A 67 2.23 -16.13 -8.82
C ALA A 67 1.91 -14.73 -8.28
N PHE A 68 2.64 -13.70 -8.72
CA PHE A 68 2.31 -12.30 -8.40
C PHE A 68 0.96 -11.90 -8.98
N MET A 69 0.71 -12.19 -10.26
CA MET A 69 -0.56 -11.90 -10.93
C MET A 69 -1.75 -12.57 -10.23
N LEU A 70 -1.61 -13.86 -9.93
CA LEU A 70 -2.64 -14.63 -9.26
C LEU A 70 -2.85 -14.16 -7.82
N ALA A 71 -1.77 -13.89 -7.07
CA ALA A 71 -1.86 -13.43 -5.69
C ALA A 71 -2.57 -12.07 -5.59
N ALA A 72 -2.17 -11.09 -6.42
CA ALA A 72 -2.79 -9.77 -6.46
C ALA A 72 -4.31 -9.87 -6.73
N SER A 73 -4.70 -10.64 -7.75
CA SER A 73 -6.11 -10.88 -8.08
C SER A 73 -6.86 -11.62 -6.96
N CYS A 74 -6.22 -12.62 -6.34
CA CYS A 74 -6.79 -13.33 -5.19
C CYS A 74 -7.04 -12.38 -4.00
N PHE A 75 -6.15 -11.42 -3.73
CA PHE A 75 -6.33 -10.45 -2.65
C PHE A 75 -7.53 -9.53 -2.91
N VAL A 76 -7.76 -9.12 -4.16
CA VAL A 76 -8.98 -8.40 -4.56
C VAL A 76 -10.22 -9.22 -4.25
N VAL A 77 -10.30 -10.43 -4.78
CA VAL A 77 -11.46 -11.32 -4.59
C VAL A 77 -11.69 -11.58 -3.10
N PHE A 78 -10.62 -11.85 -2.35
CA PHE A 78 -10.69 -12.12 -0.91
C PHE A 78 -11.21 -10.93 -0.11
N ALA A 79 -10.69 -9.73 -0.34
CA ALA A 79 -11.12 -8.52 0.36
C ALA A 79 -12.60 -8.20 0.06
N LEU A 80 -12.99 -8.22 -1.22
CA LEU A 80 -14.38 -7.96 -1.63
C LEU A 80 -15.35 -9.01 -1.08
N TRP A 81 -14.96 -10.29 -1.11
CA TRP A 81 -15.76 -11.36 -0.54
C TRP A 81 -15.95 -11.19 0.97
N LEU A 82 -14.92 -10.79 1.72
CA LEU A 82 -15.05 -10.49 3.14
C LEU A 82 -16.02 -9.33 3.41
N ALA A 83 -16.01 -8.29 2.57
CA ALA A 83 -16.90 -7.14 2.71
C ALA A 83 -18.38 -7.51 2.46
N ILE A 84 -18.63 -8.35 1.45
CA ILE A 84 -19.99 -8.72 1.02
C ILE A 84 -20.58 -9.84 1.91
N SER A 85 -19.75 -10.79 2.33
CA SER A 85 -20.18 -11.94 3.14
C SER A 85 -20.64 -11.57 4.56
N ARG A 86 -21.07 -12.59 5.31
CA ARG A 86 -21.45 -12.47 6.73
C ARG A 86 -20.33 -11.92 7.62
N TYR A 87 -19.05 -12.08 7.24
CA TYR A 87 -17.92 -11.53 7.99
C TYR A 87 -17.89 -10.00 7.97
N GLY A 88 -18.48 -9.37 6.95
CA GLY A 88 -18.58 -7.91 6.80
C GLY A 88 -19.24 -7.19 7.97
N ARG A 89 -20.03 -7.89 8.80
CA ARG A 89 -20.72 -7.34 9.98
C ARG A 89 -19.85 -7.24 11.23
N ILE A 90 -18.69 -7.92 11.26
CA ILE A 90 -17.80 -7.92 12.41
C ILE A 90 -17.22 -6.51 12.61
N THR A 91 -17.22 -6.04 13.85
CA THR A 91 -16.64 -4.75 14.24
C THR A 91 -15.15 -4.92 14.58
N LEU A 92 -14.30 -4.02 14.08
CA LEU A 92 -12.86 -3.98 14.35
C LEU A 92 -12.59 -3.35 15.73
N GLY A 93 -12.92 -4.12 16.76
CA GLY A 93 -12.91 -3.69 18.16
C GLY A 93 -13.83 -4.56 19.00
N ALA A 94 -14.25 -4.06 20.16
CA ALA A 94 -15.33 -4.67 20.92
C ALA A 94 -16.63 -4.67 20.10
N GLU A 95 -17.51 -5.63 20.40
CA GLU A 95 -18.81 -5.72 19.73
C GLU A 95 -19.64 -4.45 20.02
N GLY A 96 -20.08 -3.76 18.97
CA GLY A 96 -20.81 -2.49 19.08
C GLY A 96 -19.94 -1.26 19.39
N GLU A 97 -18.60 -1.39 19.40
CA GLU A 97 -17.70 -0.25 19.56
C GLU A 97 -17.89 0.77 18.45
N GLN A 98 -18.05 2.04 18.81
CA GLN A 98 -18.23 3.12 17.85
C GLN A 98 -16.89 3.51 17.19
N PRO A 99 -16.90 4.00 15.94
CA PRO A 99 -15.69 4.46 15.30
C PRO A 99 -14.97 5.57 16.07
N GLU A 100 -13.66 5.42 16.27
CA GLU A 100 -12.83 6.43 16.95
C GLU A 100 -12.82 7.76 16.17
N PHE A 101 -12.74 7.67 14.85
CA PHE A 101 -12.75 8.82 13.95
C PHE A 101 -14.08 8.94 13.20
N ARG A 102 -14.58 10.18 13.11
CA ARG A 102 -15.73 10.52 12.27
C ARG A 102 -15.42 10.14 10.81
N THR A 103 -16.45 9.73 10.07
CA THR A 103 -16.29 9.21 8.70
C THR A 103 -15.57 10.19 7.77
N VAL A 104 -15.88 11.48 7.84
CA VAL A 104 -15.21 12.50 7.02
C VAL A 104 -13.72 12.59 7.34
N SER A 105 -13.35 12.57 8.62
CA SER A 105 -11.95 12.59 9.05
C SER A 105 -11.20 11.32 8.63
N TRP A 106 -11.85 10.17 8.72
CA TRP A 106 -11.29 8.88 8.29
C TRP A 106 -11.02 8.86 6.77
N VAL A 107 -11.98 9.31 5.97
CA VAL A 107 -11.82 9.46 4.51
C VAL A 107 -10.69 10.42 4.17
N ALA A 108 -10.62 11.57 4.85
CA ALA A 108 -9.53 12.54 4.63
C ALA A 108 -8.14 11.98 4.98
N MET A 109 -8.04 11.19 6.06
CA MET A 109 -6.77 10.52 6.41
C MET A 109 -6.37 9.45 5.39
N MET A 110 -7.32 8.71 4.83
CA MET A 110 -7.02 7.76 3.73
C MET A 110 -6.58 8.48 2.47
N PHE A 111 -7.22 9.60 2.12
CA PHE A 111 -6.79 10.45 1.02
C PHE A 111 -5.33 10.88 1.20
N SER A 112 -4.98 11.35 2.40
CA SER A 112 -3.60 11.74 2.71
C SER A 112 -2.60 10.60 2.57
N ALA A 113 -3.01 9.37 2.86
CA ALA A 113 -2.14 8.19 2.79
C ALA A 113 -2.02 7.64 1.36
N GLY A 114 -3.02 7.87 0.51
CA GLY A 114 -2.98 7.48 -0.91
C GLY A 114 -2.19 8.43 -1.79
N MET A 115 -2.09 9.71 -1.41
CA MET A 115 -1.24 10.68 -2.11
C MET A 115 0.23 10.44 -1.78
N GLY A 116 1.07 10.25 -2.80
CA GLY A 116 2.49 10.01 -2.63
C GLY A 116 3.33 10.29 -3.87
N ILE A 117 4.65 10.09 -3.76
CA ILE A 117 5.63 10.28 -4.84
C ILE A 117 5.23 9.50 -6.09
N GLY A 118 4.64 8.32 -5.91
CA GLY A 118 4.17 7.48 -7.00
C GLY A 118 3.19 8.18 -7.95
N LEU A 119 2.17 8.87 -7.42
CA LEU A 119 1.22 9.62 -8.24
C LEU A 119 1.87 10.82 -8.92
N MET A 120 2.87 11.43 -8.29
CA MET A 120 3.64 12.52 -8.91
C MET A 120 4.46 12.00 -10.10
N PHE A 121 5.20 10.92 -9.90
CA PHE A 121 6.11 10.34 -10.90
C PHE A 121 5.35 9.70 -12.06
N TYR A 122 4.42 8.79 -11.74
CA TYR A 122 3.68 8.01 -12.74
C TYR A 122 2.40 8.69 -13.25
N GLY A 123 1.95 9.77 -12.61
CA GLY A 123 0.70 10.48 -12.92
C GLY A 123 0.58 10.91 -14.38
N VAL A 124 1.70 11.29 -14.98
CA VAL A 124 1.80 11.58 -16.41
C VAL A 124 2.42 10.40 -17.15
N SER A 125 3.51 9.86 -16.62
CA SER A 125 4.39 9.01 -17.42
C SER A 125 3.81 7.65 -17.77
N GLU A 126 3.07 7.02 -16.87
CA GLU A 126 2.45 5.73 -17.14
C GLU A 126 1.35 5.79 -18.22
N PRO A 127 0.29 6.61 -18.08
CA PRO A 127 -0.74 6.69 -19.11
C PRO A 127 -0.18 7.20 -20.44
N LEU A 128 0.76 8.15 -20.43
CA LEU A 128 1.40 8.62 -21.66
C LEU A 128 2.23 7.51 -22.32
N THR A 129 2.97 6.73 -21.56
CA THR A 129 3.76 5.61 -22.10
C THR A 129 2.85 4.54 -22.69
N HIS A 130 1.78 4.14 -22.00
CA HIS A 130 0.82 3.17 -22.53
C HIS A 130 0.03 3.69 -23.73
N TYR A 131 -0.13 5.00 -23.87
CA TYR A 131 -0.73 5.61 -25.06
C TYR A 131 0.20 5.57 -26.27
N LEU A 132 1.50 5.80 -26.06
CA LEU A 132 2.52 5.80 -27.11
C LEU A 132 2.91 4.38 -27.52
N VAL A 133 3.08 3.49 -26.54
CA VAL A 133 3.44 2.09 -26.68
C VAL A 133 2.39 1.27 -25.92
N PRO A 134 1.30 0.86 -26.60
CA PRO A 134 0.26 0.04 -25.98
C PRO A 134 0.82 -1.22 -25.33
N PRO A 135 0.24 -1.66 -24.19
CA PRO A 135 0.63 -2.90 -23.54
C PRO A 135 0.61 -4.09 -24.51
N PRO A 136 1.56 -5.03 -24.41
CA PRO A 136 1.57 -6.20 -25.28
C PRO A 136 0.26 -6.99 -25.26
N GLY A 137 -0.19 -7.42 -26.44
CA GLY A 137 -1.48 -8.08 -26.63
C GLY A 137 -2.68 -7.11 -26.56
N THR A 138 -2.44 -5.81 -26.65
CA THR A 138 -3.47 -4.81 -26.97
C THR A 138 -3.15 -4.22 -28.34
N ASP A 139 -4.10 -4.31 -29.28
CA ASP A 139 -3.94 -3.83 -30.66
C ASP A 139 -4.96 -2.71 -30.95
N PRO A 140 -4.89 -1.56 -30.25
CA PRO A 140 -5.88 -0.49 -30.40
C PRO A 140 -5.82 0.11 -31.82
N ALA A 141 -6.99 0.27 -32.45
CA ALA A 141 -7.12 0.67 -33.84
C ALA A 141 -6.94 2.17 -34.08
N ASP A 142 -7.25 3.01 -33.08
CA ASP A 142 -7.19 4.47 -33.21
C ASP A 142 -6.73 5.18 -31.92
N SER A 143 -6.68 6.52 -31.96
CA SER A 143 -6.22 7.32 -30.82
C SER A 143 -7.17 7.27 -29.62
N GLY A 144 -8.47 7.08 -29.84
CA GLY A 144 -9.45 6.93 -28.76
C GLY A 144 -9.23 5.61 -28.03
N GLU A 145 -9.13 4.50 -28.76
CA GLU A 145 -8.93 3.16 -28.18
C GLU A 145 -7.57 3.06 -27.44
N ARG A 146 -6.52 3.72 -27.97
CA ARG A 146 -5.24 3.84 -27.24
C ARG A 146 -5.41 4.55 -25.89
N MET A 147 -6.21 5.61 -25.85
CA MET A 147 -6.46 6.35 -24.61
C MET A 147 -7.27 5.52 -23.61
N GLU A 148 -8.24 4.75 -24.08
CA GLU A 148 -9.02 3.81 -23.26
C GLU A 148 -8.11 2.71 -22.67
N THR A 149 -7.31 2.06 -23.50
CA THR A 149 -6.38 0.99 -23.07
C THR A 149 -5.33 1.52 -22.09
N ALA A 150 -4.77 2.70 -22.37
CA ALA A 150 -3.80 3.34 -21.49
C ALA A 150 -4.39 3.61 -20.11
N MET A 151 -5.57 4.25 -20.06
CA MET A 151 -6.26 4.53 -18.81
C MET A 151 -6.70 3.26 -18.07
N ALA A 152 -7.24 2.26 -18.77
CA ALA A 152 -7.63 0.99 -18.16
C ALA A 152 -6.44 0.29 -17.50
N THR A 153 -5.29 0.27 -18.18
CA THR A 153 -4.04 -0.32 -17.67
C THR A 153 -3.52 0.45 -16.46
N THR A 154 -3.49 1.78 -16.53
CA THR A 154 -3.08 2.61 -15.38
C THR A 154 -4.02 2.45 -14.19
N LEU A 155 -5.34 2.45 -14.40
CA LEU A 155 -6.28 2.23 -13.31
C LEU A 155 -6.12 0.83 -12.70
N PHE A 156 -5.79 -0.18 -13.48
CA PHE A 156 -5.52 -1.52 -12.97
C PHE A 156 -4.37 -1.53 -11.97
N HIS A 157 -3.30 -0.77 -12.20
CA HIS A 157 -2.15 -0.67 -11.29
C HIS A 157 -2.39 0.21 -10.06
N TRP A 158 -3.33 1.18 -10.11
CA TRP A 158 -3.48 2.24 -9.09
C TRP A 158 -4.83 2.29 -8.36
N THR A 159 -5.76 1.38 -8.67
CA THR A 159 -7.09 1.32 -8.05
C THR A 159 -7.31 0.03 -7.27
N LEU A 160 -8.17 -0.88 -7.73
CA LEU A 160 -8.70 -1.98 -6.93
C LEU A 160 -7.60 -2.89 -6.34
N HIS A 161 -6.60 -3.25 -7.13
CA HIS A 161 -5.55 -4.20 -6.72
C HIS A 161 -4.63 -3.69 -5.60
N PRO A 162 -3.94 -2.53 -5.72
CA PRO A 162 -3.10 -2.04 -4.62
C PRO A 162 -3.91 -1.85 -3.33
N TRP A 163 -5.11 -1.29 -3.46
CA TRP A 163 -5.93 -1.00 -2.28
C TRP A 163 -6.51 -2.26 -1.65
N ALA A 164 -6.77 -3.31 -2.41
CA ALA A 164 -7.11 -4.62 -1.86
C ALA A 164 -5.91 -5.27 -1.15
N ILE A 165 -4.70 -5.19 -1.73
CA ILE A 165 -3.45 -5.65 -1.12
C ILE A 165 -3.26 -5.00 0.26
N TYR A 166 -3.48 -3.68 0.36
CA TYR A 166 -3.47 -2.96 1.64
C TYR A 166 -4.63 -3.33 2.56
N ALA A 167 -5.84 -3.49 2.03
CA ALA A 167 -7.01 -3.86 2.81
C ALA A 167 -6.81 -5.24 3.48
N VAL A 168 -6.21 -6.21 2.80
CA VAL A 168 -5.95 -7.54 3.38
C VAL A 168 -5.05 -7.44 4.62
N VAL A 169 -3.91 -6.77 4.50
CA VAL A 169 -2.95 -6.65 5.60
C VAL A 169 -3.49 -5.75 6.70
N GLY A 170 -4.08 -4.61 6.33
CA GLY A 170 -4.69 -3.69 7.28
C GLY A 170 -5.84 -4.32 8.06
N LEU A 171 -6.70 -5.10 7.40
CA LEU A 171 -7.78 -5.82 8.05
C LEU A 171 -7.25 -6.89 9.01
N ALA A 172 -6.23 -7.66 8.58
CA ALA A 172 -5.64 -8.69 9.41
C ALA A 172 -4.99 -8.11 10.68
N ILE A 173 -4.28 -7.00 10.56
CA ILE A 173 -3.69 -6.28 11.69
C ILE A 173 -4.78 -5.68 12.59
N ALA A 174 -5.79 -5.01 12.00
CA ALA A 174 -6.87 -4.38 12.75
C ALA A 174 -7.69 -5.41 13.55
N TYR A 175 -8.02 -6.54 12.94
CA TYR A 175 -8.72 -7.62 13.61
C TYR A 175 -7.85 -8.23 14.72
N SER A 176 -6.60 -8.59 14.43
CA SER A 176 -5.68 -9.16 15.42
C SER A 176 -5.46 -8.23 16.62
N THR A 177 -5.29 -6.93 16.36
CA THR A 177 -4.98 -5.93 17.39
C THR A 177 -6.22 -5.50 18.17
N PHE A 178 -7.29 -5.08 17.50
CA PHE A 178 -8.44 -4.45 18.17
C PHE A 178 -9.53 -5.46 18.56
N ARG A 179 -9.79 -6.47 17.72
CA ARG A 179 -10.80 -7.50 18.01
C ARG A 179 -10.24 -8.58 18.94
N ARG A 180 -8.99 -9.01 18.71
CA ARG A 180 -8.34 -10.10 19.46
C ARG A 180 -7.34 -9.64 20.52
N ARG A 181 -7.12 -8.33 20.67
CA ARG A 181 -6.23 -7.71 21.67
C ARG A 181 -4.78 -8.23 21.64
N ARG A 182 -4.29 -8.61 20.45
CA ARG A 182 -2.90 -9.06 20.28
C ARG A 182 -1.98 -7.86 20.03
N ARG A 183 -0.67 -8.13 20.05
CA ARG A 183 0.35 -7.13 19.71
C ARG A 183 0.22 -6.68 18.26
N GLN A 184 0.57 -5.42 17.99
CA GLN A 184 0.56 -4.85 16.65
C GLN A 184 1.83 -5.25 15.87
N THR A 185 2.04 -6.56 15.68
CA THR A 185 3.10 -7.14 14.85
C THR A 185 2.49 -8.01 13.75
N ILE A 186 3.21 -8.22 12.66
CA ILE A 186 2.73 -9.09 11.57
C ILE A 186 2.67 -10.54 12.07
N SER A 187 3.67 -10.96 12.85
CA SER A 187 3.71 -12.27 13.50
C SER A 187 2.47 -12.59 14.37
N ALA A 188 1.88 -11.60 15.03
CA ALA A 188 0.68 -11.79 15.86
C ALA A 188 -0.58 -12.13 15.06
N VAL A 189 -0.62 -11.78 13.77
CA VAL A 189 -1.72 -12.20 12.88
C VAL A 189 -1.73 -13.72 12.71
N PHE A 190 -0.57 -14.36 12.77
CA PHE A 190 -0.43 -15.81 12.57
C PHE A 190 -0.77 -16.65 13.78
N THR A 191 -1.06 -16.05 14.94
CA THR A 191 -1.43 -16.76 16.18
C THR A 191 -2.47 -17.89 15.98
N PRO A 192 -3.51 -17.79 15.13
CA PRO A 192 -4.46 -18.88 14.89
C PRO A 192 -3.84 -20.12 14.21
N LEU A 193 -2.75 -19.95 13.46
CA LEU A 193 -2.07 -21.02 12.74
C LEU A 193 -0.94 -21.63 13.56
N ILE A 194 -0.09 -20.78 14.16
CA ILE A 194 1.12 -21.23 14.84
C ILE A 194 0.96 -21.32 16.36
N GLY A 195 -0.10 -20.72 16.93
CA GLY A 195 -0.32 -20.62 18.37
C GLY A 195 0.42 -19.43 19.02
N GLU A 196 -0.08 -18.99 20.17
CA GLU A 196 0.41 -17.79 20.86
C GLU A 196 1.87 -17.92 21.31
N LYS A 197 2.27 -19.12 21.77
CA LYS A 197 3.66 -19.42 22.16
C LYS A 197 4.65 -19.28 21.00
N ASN A 198 4.21 -19.59 19.77
CA ASN A 198 5.07 -19.56 18.59
C ASN A 198 5.06 -18.21 17.86
N ALA A 199 4.04 -17.38 18.08
CA ALA A 199 4.03 -16.01 17.56
C ALA A 199 5.18 -15.16 18.12
N GLY A 200 5.66 -15.46 19.34
CA GLY A 200 6.87 -14.86 19.91
C GLY A 200 8.16 -15.68 19.72
N SER A 201 8.11 -16.81 19.01
CA SER A 201 9.26 -17.70 18.79
C SER A 201 10.01 -17.37 17.49
N THR A 202 11.00 -18.18 17.12
CA THR A 202 11.82 -18.00 15.91
C THR A 202 10.96 -17.85 14.65
N GLY A 203 9.86 -18.60 14.51
CA GLY A 203 8.98 -18.52 13.34
C GLY A 203 8.29 -17.15 13.21
N GLY A 204 7.73 -16.64 14.32
CA GLY A 204 7.14 -15.29 14.34
C GLY A 204 8.17 -14.19 14.05
N ARG A 205 9.39 -14.31 14.59
CA ARG A 205 10.46 -13.35 14.31
C ARG A 205 10.88 -13.31 12.84
N ILE A 206 10.88 -14.45 12.14
CA ILE A 206 11.17 -14.48 10.69
C ILE A 206 10.13 -13.67 9.92
N ILE A 207 8.84 -13.79 10.28
CA ILE A 207 7.76 -13.02 9.66
C ILE A 207 7.97 -11.51 9.84
N ASP A 208 8.30 -11.09 11.06
CA ASP A 208 8.55 -9.67 11.35
C ASP A 208 9.86 -9.17 10.67
N ILE A 209 10.89 -10.02 10.54
CA ILE A 209 12.12 -9.70 9.78
C ILE A 209 11.79 -9.47 8.29
N LEU A 210 11.02 -10.38 7.67
CA LEU A 210 10.61 -10.24 6.28
C LEU A 210 9.75 -8.99 6.08
N ALA A 211 8.87 -8.65 7.02
CA ALA A 211 8.07 -7.43 6.99
C ALA A 211 8.94 -6.16 7.00
N ILE A 212 9.98 -6.12 7.85
CA ILE A 212 10.91 -4.99 7.89
C ILE A 212 11.72 -4.91 6.60
N ILE A 213 12.26 -6.03 6.09
CA ILE A 213 13.01 -6.05 4.82
C ILE A 213 12.13 -5.52 3.68
N ALA A 214 10.91 -6.05 3.54
CA ALA A 214 9.97 -5.59 2.53
C ALA A 214 9.69 -4.07 2.66
N THR A 215 9.49 -3.59 3.89
CA THR A 215 9.26 -2.16 4.14
C THR A 215 10.46 -1.29 3.78
N VAL A 216 11.70 -1.72 4.09
CA VAL A 216 12.93 -0.98 3.74
C VAL A 216 13.03 -0.82 2.23
N PHE A 217 12.98 -1.91 1.47
CA PHE A 217 13.15 -1.87 0.02
C PHE A 217 12.00 -1.15 -0.68
N GLY A 218 10.77 -1.38 -0.23
CA GLY A 218 9.59 -0.68 -0.74
C GLY A 218 9.66 0.83 -0.52
N SER A 219 10.07 1.25 0.67
CA SER A 219 10.24 2.68 0.99
C SER A 219 11.39 3.27 0.18
N ALA A 220 12.52 2.56 0.10
CA ALA A 220 13.68 2.98 -0.67
C ALA A 220 13.37 3.19 -2.16
N ALA A 221 12.55 2.33 -2.77
CA ALA A 221 12.07 2.50 -4.14
C ALA A 221 11.42 3.87 -4.34
N SER A 222 10.47 4.24 -3.46
CA SER A 222 9.75 5.50 -3.54
C SER A 222 10.64 6.72 -3.26
N LEU A 223 11.59 6.58 -2.32
CA LEU A 223 12.59 7.63 -2.08
C LEU A 223 13.47 7.83 -3.31
N GLY A 224 13.87 6.76 -3.99
CA GLY A 224 14.64 6.81 -5.24
C GLY A 224 13.86 7.47 -6.38
N LEU A 225 12.59 7.10 -6.58
CA LEU A 225 11.69 7.77 -7.53
C LEU A 225 11.60 9.28 -7.25
N GLY A 226 11.52 9.67 -5.97
CA GLY A 226 11.49 11.08 -5.59
C GLY A 226 12.78 11.81 -5.90
N ALA A 227 13.93 11.15 -5.71
CA ALA A 227 15.22 11.71 -6.07
C ALA A 227 15.37 11.91 -7.58
N LEU A 228 14.93 10.94 -8.39
CA LEU A 228 14.88 11.05 -9.85
C LEU A 228 14.00 12.21 -10.29
N GLN A 229 12.80 12.34 -9.72
CA GLN A 229 11.89 13.44 -10.04
C GLN A 229 12.47 14.81 -9.68
N ILE A 230 13.12 14.94 -8.51
CA ILE A 230 13.77 16.20 -8.13
C ILE A 230 14.97 16.47 -9.04
N GLY A 231 15.78 15.45 -9.35
CA GLY A 231 16.92 15.56 -10.26
C GLY A 231 16.51 16.07 -11.64
N SER A 232 15.47 15.49 -12.24
CA SER A 232 14.91 15.96 -13.50
C SER A 232 14.40 17.41 -13.41
N GLY A 233 13.79 17.79 -12.29
CA GLY A 233 13.41 19.19 -12.04
C GLY A 233 14.57 20.18 -12.04
N PHE A 234 15.79 19.77 -11.65
CA PHE A 234 16.99 20.63 -11.77
C PHE A 234 17.39 20.85 -13.22
N GLN A 235 17.33 19.81 -14.04
CA GLN A 235 17.66 19.89 -15.47
C GLN A 235 16.66 20.76 -16.22
N GLU A 236 15.38 20.53 -15.95
CA GLU A 236 14.28 21.27 -16.53
C GLU A 236 14.31 22.77 -16.22
N LEU A 237 14.70 23.13 -15.00
CA LEU A 237 14.78 24.54 -14.57
C LEU A 237 16.08 25.24 -15.01
N ASP A 238 16.90 24.58 -15.83
CA ASP A 238 18.21 25.07 -16.29
C ASP A 238 19.15 25.41 -15.10
N TRP A 239 19.01 24.66 -13.99
CA TRP A 239 19.87 24.80 -12.82
C TRP A 239 21.14 23.94 -12.95
N MET A 240 21.10 22.90 -13.78
CA MET A 240 22.22 22.02 -14.10
C MET A 240 21.98 21.33 -15.45
N ASP A 241 23.00 21.25 -16.30
CA ASP A 241 22.87 20.68 -17.65
C ASP A 241 22.57 19.17 -17.64
N ASP A 242 23.19 18.41 -16.72
CA ASP A 242 23.10 16.96 -16.62
C ASP A 242 22.77 16.48 -15.20
N VAL A 243 21.86 15.51 -15.09
CA VAL A 243 21.55 14.83 -13.82
C VAL A 243 22.59 13.74 -13.57
N SER A 244 23.65 14.07 -12.83
CA SER A 244 24.67 13.10 -12.44
C SER A 244 24.19 12.17 -11.30
N GLU A 245 24.74 10.95 -11.24
CA GLU A 245 24.53 10.03 -10.10
C GLU A 245 24.88 10.70 -8.75
N GLY A 246 25.96 11.52 -8.74
CA GLY A 246 26.37 12.28 -7.57
C GLY A 246 25.31 13.27 -7.10
N LEU A 247 24.57 13.90 -8.02
CA LEU A 247 23.44 14.79 -7.67
C LEU A 247 22.30 13.99 -7.04
N LEU A 248 21.92 12.85 -7.61
CA LEU A 248 20.84 12.01 -7.06
C LEU A 248 21.17 11.51 -5.65
N VAL A 249 22.40 11.04 -5.44
CA VAL A 249 22.88 10.63 -4.11
C VAL A 249 22.90 11.82 -3.13
N ALA A 250 23.30 13.01 -3.60
CA ALA A 250 23.26 14.22 -2.78
C ALA A 250 21.83 14.64 -2.40
N ILE A 251 20.87 14.56 -3.33
CA ILE A 251 19.44 14.82 -3.06
C ILE A 251 18.93 13.87 -1.98
N ILE A 252 19.18 12.56 -2.12
CA ILE A 252 18.80 11.56 -1.10
C ILE A 252 19.44 11.88 0.24
N ALA A 253 20.73 12.21 0.27
CA ALA A 253 21.44 12.53 1.50
C ALA A 253 20.84 13.76 2.19
N VAL A 254 20.57 14.83 1.45
CA VAL A 254 19.98 16.08 1.98
C VAL A 254 18.57 15.82 2.52
N LEU A 255 17.72 15.10 1.79
CA LEU A 255 16.35 14.80 2.23
C LEU A 255 16.35 13.82 3.41
N THR A 256 17.28 12.87 3.44
CA THR A 256 17.47 11.97 4.59
C THR A 256 17.91 12.76 5.82
N LEU A 257 18.82 13.72 5.68
CA LEU A 257 19.21 14.62 6.78
C LEU A 257 18.04 15.47 7.26
N ALA A 258 17.19 15.99 6.35
CA ALA A 258 15.98 16.72 6.70
C ALA A 258 15.00 15.84 7.50
N PHE A 259 14.83 14.57 7.09
CA PHE A 259 14.09 13.58 7.85
C PHE A 259 14.71 13.33 9.24
N VAL A 260 16.02 13.11 9.35
CA VAL A 260 16.68 12.87 10.64
C VAL A 260 16.49 14.06 11.57
N ALA A 261 16.62 15.29 11.06
CA ALA A 261 16.34 16.50 11.82
C ALA A 261 14.88 16.53 12.31
N SER A 262 13.91 16.17 11.46
CA SER A 262 12.50 16.03 11.83
C SER A 262 12.30 14.99 12.94
N ALA A 263 12.82 13.77 12.77
CA ALA A 263 12.67 12.67 13.72
C ALA A 263 13.29 12.96 15.10
N VAL A 264 14.45 13.63 15.13
CA VAL A 264 15.14 13.99 16.39
C VAL A 264 14.47 15.17 17.09
N SER A 265 13.95 16.13 16.33
CA SER A 265 13.27 17.32 16.87
C SER A 265 12.01 16.98 17.66
N GLY A 266 11.41 15.80 17.44
CA GLY A 266 10.21 15.36 18.14
C GLY A 266 8.99 16.24 17.91
N ILE A 267 8.99 17.05 16.84
CA ILE A 267 7.89 17.94 16.50
C ILE A 267 6.81 17.08 15.82
N GLU A 268 6.02 16.34 16.60
CA GLU A 268 4.84 15.60 16.12
C GLU A 268 3.83 16.50 15.39
N ARG A 269 3.86 17.80 15.71
CA ARG A 269 3.11 18.85 14.99
C ARG A 269 3.69 19.16 13.60
N GLY A 270 5.00 19.02 13.42
CA GLY A 270 5.73 19.32 12.20
C GLY A 270 5.36 18.34 11.10
N ILE A 271 5.41 17.04 11.39
CA ILE A 271 5.01 15.99 10.43
C ILE A 271 3.55 16.17 9.99
N GLN A 272 2.65 16.47 10.93
CA GLN A 272 1.24 16.71 10.61
C GLN A 272 1.05 17.97 9.75
N TRP A 273 1.80 19.04 10.04
CA TRP A 273 1.75 20.26 9.24
C TRP A 273 2.34 20.05 7.84
N LEU A 274 3.46 19.32 7.73
CA LEU A 274 4.05 18.93 6.44
C LEU A 274 3.05 18.15 5.60
N SER A 275 2.44 17.10 6.15
CA SER A 275 1.47 16.25 5.44
C SER A 275 0.23 17.03 5.00
N ASN A 276 -0.36 17.85 5.88
CA ASN A 276 -1.52 18.68 5.53
C ASN A 276 -1.16 19.74 4.46
N THR A 277 0.01 20.37 4.57
CA THR A 277 0.50 21.34 3.58
C THR A 277 0.67 20.64 2.23
N ASN A 278 1.21 19.42 2.23
CA ASN A 278 1.41 18.65 1.02
C ASN A 278 0.10 18.33 0.30
N MET A 279 -0.94 17.94 1.04
CA MET A 279 -2.27 17.72 0.47
C MET A 279 -2.83 18.98 -0.21
N VAL A 280 -2.66 20.15 0.42
CA VAL A 280 -3.12 21.42 -0.15
C VAL A 280 -2.34 21.77 -1.40
N LEU A 281 -1.01 21.62 -1.39
CA LEU A 281 -0.16 21.88 -2.56
C LEU A 281 -0.48 20.92 -3.72
N ALA A 282 -0.74 19.64 -3.43
CA ALA A 282 -1.11 18.66 -4.46
C ALA A 282 -2.48 18.97 -5.06
N LEU A 283 -3.44 19.42 -4.23
CA LEU A 283 -4.74 19.91 -4.72
C LEU A 283 -4.58 21.17 -5.58
N ILE A 284 -3.72 22.11 -5.19
CA ILE A 284 -3.43 23.31 -5.99
C ILE A 284 -2.88 22.91 -7.36
N LEU A 285 -1.92 21.98 -7.40
CA LEU A 285 -1.35 21.48 -8.66
C LEU A 285 -2.42 20.80 -9.53
N ALA A 286 -3.24 19.91 -8.96
CA ALA A 286 -4.30 19.23 -9.70
C ALA A 286 -5.36 20.21 -10.25
N VAL A 287 -5.80 21.18 -9.43
CA VAL A 287 -6.75 22.21 -9.87
C VAL A 287 -6.14 23.10 -10.94
N PHE A 288 -4.85 23.45 -10.80
CA PHE A 288 -4.14 24.22 -11.81
C PHE A 288 -4.12 23.49 -13.17
N VAL A 289 -3.67 22.24 -13.21
CA VAL A 289 -3.60 21.46 -14.46
C VAL A 289 -5.00 21.20 -15.03
N PHE A 290 -6.00 20.97 -14.18
CA PHE A 290 -7.39 20.80 -14.63
C PHE A 290 -7.96 22.04 -15.34
N ILE A 291 -7.63 23.24 -14.84
CA ILE A 291 -8.12 24.52 -15.40
C ILE A 291 -7.28 24.96 -16.60
N ALA A 292 -5.95 24.83 -16.51
CA ALA A 292 -5.03 25.25 -17.57
C ALA A 292 -5.01 24.26 -18.75
N GLY A 293 -5.25 22.98 -18.48
CA GLY A 293 -5.30 21.89 -19.45
C GLY A 293 -6.65 21.72 -20.14
N PRO A 294 -6.81 20.65 -20.94
CA PRO A 294 -8.03 20.34 -21.67
C PRO A 294 -9.14 19.84 -20.72
N THR A 295 -9.79 20.74 -19.98
CA THR A 295 -10.79 20.45 -18.94
C THR A 295 -11.89 19.48 -19.40
N ILE A 296 -12.39 19.64 -20.63
CA ILE A 296 -13.46 18.79 -21.17
C ILE A 296 -12.98 17.35 -21.38
N ILE A 297 -11.75 17.16 -21.88
CA ILE A 297 -11.16 15.82 -22.03
C ILE A 297 -11.02 15.15 -20.68
N VAL A 298 -10.58 15.89 -19.64
CA VAL A 298 -10.51 15.34 -18.28
C VAL A 298 -11.88 14.86 -17.80
N LEU A 299 -12.93 15.65 -18.01
CA LEU A 299 -14.29 15.30 -17.61
C LEU A 299 -14.85 14.10 -18.40
N ASP A 300 -14.60 14.03 -19.70
CA ASP A 300 -14.99 12.92 -20.57
C ASP A 300 -14.23 11.63 -20.21
N LEU A 301 -12.97 11.75 -19.79
CA LEU A 301 -12.15 10.61 -19.38
C LEU A 301 -12.65 9.94 -18.11
N LEU A 302 -13.29 10.66 -17.17
CA LEU A 302 -13.77 10.06 -15.92
C LEU A 302 -14.70 8.85 -16.15
N PRO A 303 -15.85 8.98 -16.86
CA PRO A 303 -16.68 7.82 -17.15
C PRO A 303 -15.98 6.82 -18.08
N THR A 304 -15.30 7.29 -19.12
CA THR A 304 -14.63 6.44 -20.11
C THR A 304 -13.61 5.50 -19.45
N SER A 305 -12.75 6.03 -18.59
CA SER A 305 -11.73 5.23 -17.90
C SER A 305 -12.34 4.23 -16.91
N ILE A 306 -13.43 4.57 -16.22
CA ILE A 306 -14.12 3.62 -15.33
C ILE A 306 -14.63 2.42 -16.13
N PHE A 307 -15.34 2.66 -17.23
CA PHE A 307 -15.96 1.58 -17.99
C PHE A 307 -14.95 0.79 -18.83
N ALA A 308 -13.92 1.45 -19.38
CA ALA A 308 -12.80 0.76 -20.02
C ALA A 308 -12.08 -0.17 -19.03
N TYR A 309 -11.76 0.33 -17.83
CA TYR A 309 -11.15 -0.47 -16.77
C TYR A 309 -12.01 -1.69 -16.39
N LEU A 310 -13.32 -1.51 -16.20
CA LEU A 310 -14.21 -2.62 -15.85
C LEU A 310 -14.36 -3.64 -17.00
N GLY A 311 -14.33 -3.18 -18.25
CA GLY A 311 -14.37 -4.03 -19.45
C GLY A 311 -13.11 -4.88 -19.58
N ASP A 312 -11.94 -4.27 -19.41
CA ASP A 312 -10.64 -4.90 -19.66
C ASP A 312 -10.12 -5.71 -18.45
N LEU A 313 -10.74 -5.55 -17.27
CA LEU A 313 -10.29 -6.14 -16.01
C LEU A 313 -9.97 -7.66 -16.12
N PRO A 314 -10.81 -8.52 -16.75
CA PRO A 314 -10.48 -9.94 -16.86
C PRO A 314 -9.22 -10.20 -17.70
N GLN A 315 -9.01 -9.44 -18.78
CA GLN A 315 -7.83 -9.57 -19.63
C GLN A 315 -6.58 -9.04 -18.94
N LEU A 316 -6.66 -7.90 -18.25
CA LEU A 316 -5.57 -7.35 -17.47
C LEU A 316 -5.15 -8.28 -16.33
N ALA A 317 -6.11 -8.83 -15.58
CA ALA A 317 -5.84 -9.79 -14.50
C ALA A 317 -5.30 -11.13 -14.99
N GLY A 318 -5.71 -11.56 -16.19
CA GLY A 318 -5.26 -12.80 -16.83
C GLY A 318 -3.96 -12.70 -17.62
N ARG A 319 -3.39 -11.49 -17.80
CA ARG A 319 -2.20 -11.28 -18.62
C ARG A 319 -0.98 -11.94 -17.99
N THR A 320 -0.50 -12.98 -18.66
CA THR A 320 0.71 -13.73 -18.30
C THR A 320 1.53 -14.00 -19.55
N GLU A 321 2.77 -14.49 -19.39
CA GLU A 321 3.62 -14.87 -20.53
C GLU A 321 2.92 -15.85 -21.50
N ALA A 322 2.04 -16.72 -20.99
CA ALA A 322 1.28 -17.65 -21.81
C ALA A 322 0.28 -16.98 -22.77
N SER A 323 -0.18 -15.78 -22.44
CA SER A 323 -1.25 -15.08 -23.19
C SER A 323 -0.74 -14.05 -24.19
N GLY A 324 0.54 -13.66 -24.13
CA GLY A 324 0.97 -12.39 -24.71
C GLY A 324 2.03 -12.44 -25.82
N GLY A 325 2.71 -13.57 -26.03
CA GLY A 325 3.81 -13.65 -27.01
C GLY A 325 5.15 -13.10 -26.50
N GLU A 326 6.09 -12.83 -27.42
CA GLU A 326 7.42 -12.30 -27.09
C GLU A 326 7.34 -10.89 -26.46
N GLY A 327 8.15 -10.63 -25.42
CA GLY A 327 8.26 -9.32 -24.76
C GLY A 327 7.27 -9.05 -23.61
N VAL A 328 6.30 -9.94 -23.36
CA VAL A 328 5.32 -9.75 -22.27
C VAL A 328 5.92 -9.95 -20.89
N ALA A 329 6.88 -10.85 -20.77
CA ALA A 329 7.65 -11.06 -19.54
C ALA A 329 8.32 -9.75 -19.09
N ASP A 330 9.00 -9.08 -20.02
CA ASP A 330 9.74 -7.85 -19.78
C ASP A 330 8.79 -6.68 -19.45
N TRP A 331 7.66 -6.59 -20.17
CA TRP A 331 6.62 -5.60 -19.85
C TRP A 331 5.98 -5.85 -18.48
N LEU A 332 5.66 -7.10 -18.14
CA LEU A 332 5.15 -7.44 -16.81
C LEU A 332 6.18 -7.13 -15.71
N GLY A 333 7.46 -7.40 -15.95
CA GLY A 333 8.55 -7.10 -15.02
C GLY A 333 8.71 -5.59 -14.74
N SER A 334 8.62 -4.76 -15.79
CA SER A 334 8.78 -3.29 -15.70
C SER A 334 7.53 -2.56 -15.22
N TRP A 335 6.34 -3.16 -15.37
CA TRP A 335 5.07 -2.56 -14.98
C TRP A 335 4.34 -3.37 -13.91
N THR A 336 3.56 -4.37 -14.32
CA THR A 336 2.55 -4.97 -13.46
C THR A 336 3.12 -5.72 -12.26
N VAL A 337 4.14 -6.56 -12.47
CA VAL A 337 4.81 -7.30 -11.39
C VAL A 337 5.65 -6.36 -10.52
N PHE A 338 6.27 -5.34 -11.11
CA PHE A 338 6.89 -4.25 -10.34
C PHE A 338 5.89 -3.60 -9.40
N TYR A 339 4.72 -3.18 -9.89
CA TYR A 339 3.67 -2.59 -9.07
C TYR A 339 3.19 -3.54 -7.99
N TRP A 340 2.90 -4.82 -8.30
CA TRP A 340 2.50 -5.79 -7.27
C TRP A 340 3.56 -5.96 -6.20
N ALA A 341 4.82 -6.08 -6.57
CA ALA A 341 5.91 -6.15 -5.62
C ALA A 341 6.02 -4.88 -4.77
N TRP A 342 5.97 -3.71 -5.40
CA TRP A 342 6.06 -2.44 -4.71
C TRP A 342 4.92 -2.25 -3.72
N TRP A 343 3.68 -2.51 -4.13
CA TRP A 343 2.51 -2.45 -3.25
C TRP A 343 2.59 -3.44 -2.10
N ILE A 344 2.97 -4.69 -2.37
CA ILE A 344 3.17 -5.72 -1.34
C ILE A 344 4.24 -5.29 -0.32
N SER A 345 5.35 -4.73 -0.80
CA SER A 345 6.45 -4.27 0.06
C SER A 345 6.04 -3.13 1.01
N TRP A 346 5.06 -2.33 0.61
CA TRP A 346 4.48 -1.23 1.40
C TRP A 346 3.40 -1.68 2.40
N THR A 347 2.87 -2.90 2.26
CA THR A 347 1.74 -3.32 3.09
C THR A 347 1.97 -3.31 4.60
N PRO A 348 3.17 -3.61 5.17
CA PRO A 348 3.33 -3.52 6.61
C PRO A 348 3.13 -2.08 7.09
N PHE A 349 3.68 -1.12 6.36
CA PHE A 349 3.53 0.31 6.62
C PHE A 349 2.08 0.79 6.46
N VAL A 350 1.53 0.66 5.26
CA VAL A 350 0.19 1.17 4.94
C VAL A 350 -0.88 0.42 5.72
N GLY A 351 -0.75 -0.89 5.86
CA GLY A 351 -1.67 -1.74 6.60
C GLY A 351 -1.75 -1.37 8.09
N MET A 352 -0.62 -1.09 8.76
CA MET A 352 -0.63 -0.64 10.15
C MET A 352 -1.28 0.74 10.32
N PHE A 353 -1.01 1.67 9.40
CA PHE A 353 -1.63 2.99 9.41
C PHE A 353 -3.15 2.88 9.26
N ILE A 354 -3.62 2.19 8.22
CA ILE A 354 -5.04 2.02 7.91
C ILE A 354 -5.74 1.27 9.04
N ALA A 355 -5.12 0.23 9.62
CA ALA A 355 -5.65 -0.49 10.75
C ALA A 355 -5.97 0.47 11.92
N ARG A 356 -4.98 1.29 12.31
CA ARG A 356 -5.08 2.20 13.46
C ARG A 356 -6.20 3.22 13.30
N ILE A 357 -6.35 3.82 12.13
CA ILE A 357 -7.39 4.84 11.90
C ILE A 357 -8.80 4.24 11.73
N SER A 358 -8.93 2.92 11.67
CA SER A 358 -10.19 2.22 11.36
C SER A 358 -10.80 1.47 12.54
N ARG A 359 -10.33 1.70 13.76
CA ARG A 359 -10.91 1.12 14.98
C ARG A 359 -12.39 1.46 15.12
N GLY A 360 -13.20 0.48 15.51
CA GLY A 360 -14.65 0.59 15.66
C GLY A 360 -15.45 0.58 14.36
N ARG A 361 -14.79 0.42 13.20
CA ARG A 361 -15.48 0.21 11.91
C ARG A 361 -15.83 -1.26 11.69
N THR A 362 -16.86 -1.54 10.91
CA THR A 362 -17.10 -2.91 10.46
C THR A 362 -16.16 -3.31 9.33
N ILE A 363 -15.91 -4.60 9.15
CA ILE A 363 -15.10 -5.12 8.03
C ILE A 363 -15.61 -4.58 6.68
N ARG A 364 -16.93 -4.51 6.49
CA ARG A 364 -17.53 -3.96 5.27
C ARG A 364 -17.19 -2.49 5.05
N GLN A 365 -17.34 -1.67 6.09
CA GLN A 365 -17.00 -0.25 6.01
C GLN A 365 -15.51 -0.05 5.75
N PHE A 366 -14.67 -0.83 6.44
CA PHE A 366 -13.23 -0.83 6.28
C PHE A 366 -12.83 -1.11 4.83
N VAL A 367 -13.20 -2.28 4.30
CA VAL A 367 -12.80 -2.69 2.94
C VAL A 367 -13.36 -1.72 1.90
N GLY A 368 -14.64 -1.34 2.03
CA GLY A 368 -15.28 -0.42 1.11
C GLY A 368 -14.57 0.94 1.04
N GLY A 369 -14.27 1.56 2.19
CA GLY A 369 -13.60 2.87 2.17
C GLY A 369 -12.13 2.81 1.80
N VAL A 370 -11.40 1.76 2.21
CA VAL A 370 -9.98 1.58 1.86
C VAL A 370 -9.80 1.37 0.36
N ILE A 371 -10.74 0.69 -0.30
CA ILE A 371 -10.68 0.47 -1.75
C ILE A 371 -11.22 1.68 -2.50
N LEU A 372 -12.43 2.15 -2.19
CA LEU A 372 -13.13 3.11 -3.03
C LEU A 372 -12.55 4.52 -2.93
N VAL A 373 -12.23 5.00 -1.72
CA VAL A 373 -11.79 6.39 -1.52
C VAL A 373 -10.51 6.65 -2.31
N PRO A 374 -9.43 5.89 -2.13
CA PRO A 374 -8.19 6.21 -2.82
C PRO A 374 -8.24 5.87 -4.31
N SER A 375 -9.02 4.86 -4.72
CA SER A 375 -9.25 4.57 -6.14
C SER A 375 -9.89 5.75 -6.89
N THR A 376 -10.82 6.47 -6.25
CA THR A 376 -11.40 7.70 -6.81
C THR A 376 -10.35 8.80 -6.96
N VAL A 377 -9.42 8.92 -6.00
CA VAL A 377 -8.33 9.90 -6.08
C VAL A 377 -7.40 9.58 -7.25
N SER A 378 -6.98 8.31 -7.38
CA SER A 378 -6.17 7.85 -8.51
C SER A 378 -6.87 8.14 -9.83
N LEU A 379 -8.15 7.79 -9.96
CA LEU A 379 -8.94 8.06 -11.17
C LEU A 379 -8.92 9.54 -11.55
N ILE A 380 -9.23 10.43 -10.61
CA ILE A 380 -9.25 11.88 -10.87
C ILE A 380 -7.84 12.37 -11.23
N TRP A 381 -6.81 11.90 -10.52
CA TRP A 381 -5.44 12.31 -10.76
C TRP A 381 -4.97 11.90 -12.17
N PHE A 382 -5.11 10.64 -12.56
CA PHE A 382 -4.70 10.17 -13.89
C PHE A 382 -5.54 10.78 -15.01
N ALA A 383 -6.83 11.05 -14.78
CA ALA A 383 -7.66 11.78 -15.74
C ALA A 383 -7.14 13.21 -15.95
N ILE A 384 -6.73 13.91 -14.88
CA ILE A 384 -6.18 15.27 -14.97
C ILE A 384 -4.82 15.26 -15.67
N PHE A 385 -3.83 14.53 -15.14
CA PHE A 385 -2.45 14.60 -15.60
C PHE A 385 -2.23 13.77 -16.86
N GLY A 386 -2.50 12.47 -16.79
CA GLY A 386 -2.36 11.55 -17.92
C GLY A 386 -3.26 11.93 -19.10
N GLY A 387 -4.53 12.25 -18.83
CA GLY A 387 -5.46 12.70 -19.86
C GLY A 387 -5.01 13.96 -20.60
N SER A 388 -4.50 14.94 -19.85
CA SER A 388 -3.94 16.17 -20.44
C SER A 388 -2.71 15.89 -21.29
N ALA A 389 -1.78 15.06 -20.79
CA ALA A 389 -0.56 14.71 -21.50
C ALA A 389 -0.82 13.96 -22.80
N MET A 390 -1.68 12.93 -22.77
CA MET A 390 -2.07 12.19 -23.98
C MET A 390 -2.71 13.11 -25.03
N LYS A 391 -3.55 14.05 -24.59
CA LYS A 391 -4.22 14.98 -25.52
C LYS A 391 -3.25 15.98 -26.14
N LEU A 392 -2.34 16.55 -25.35
CA LEU A 392 -1.32 17.47 -25.86
C LEU A 392 -0.33 16.76 -26.78
N ARG A 393 -0.01 15.49 -26.48
CA ARG A 393 0.82 14.65 -27.35
C ARG A 393 0.14 14.34 -28.67
N GLU A 394 -1.15 14.01 -28.66
CA GLU A 394 -1.96 13.82 -29.87
C GLU A 394 -1.99 15.10 -30.73
N GLY A 395 -2.09 16.27 -30.09
CA GLY A 395 -2.06 17.57 -30.76
C GLY A 395 -0.68 18.02 -31.25
N GLY A 396 0.38 17.27 -30.94
CA GLY A 396 1.77 17.60 -31.29
C GLY A 396 2.38 18.74 -30.47
N ALA A 397 1.71 19.18 -29.39
CA ALA A 397 2.22 20.22 -28.50
C ALA A 397 3.26 19.66 -27.52
N LEU A 398 3.01 18.47 -26.97
CA LEU A 398 3.93 17.84 -26.02
C LEU A 398 5.12 17.19 -26.74
N GLY A 399 6.32 17.71 -26.47
CA GLY A 399 7.60 17.19 -26.94
C GLY A 399 7.89 15.75 -26.49
N GLY A 400 8.94 15.15 -27.06
CA GLY A 400 9.40 13.81 -26.67
C GLY A 400 10.43 13.89 -25.56
N GLU A 401 10.04 14.34 -24.35
CA GLU A 401 10.88 14.03 -23.20
C GLU A 401 10.90 12.50 -23.03
N ASP A 402 12.09 11.92 -23.18
CA ASP A 402 12.26 10.47 -23.26
C ASP A 402 12.27 9.80 -21.88
N THR A 403 12.46 10.56 -20.79
CA THR A 403 12.56 10.00 -19.44
C THR A 403 11.25 10.09 -18.65
N PRO A 404 10.83 9.03 -17.94
CA PRO A 404 9.60 9.03 -17.14
C PRO A 404 9.53 10.16 -16.09
N GLU A 405 10.67 10.49 -15.47
CA GLU A 405 10.79 11.56 -14.46
C GLU A 405 10.63 12.97 -15.05
N GLY A 406 10.98 13.19 -16.32
CA GLY A 406 10.82 14.47 -17.01
C GLY A 406 9.38 14.79 -17.34
N GLN A 407 8.60 13.80 -17.78
CA GLN A 407 7.33 14.00 -18.47
C GLN A 407 6.28 14.84 -17.70
N LEU A 408 6.29 14.84 -16.36
CA LEU A 408 5.45 15.76 -15.59
C LEU A 408 5.86 17.22 -15.79
N PHE A 409 7.15 17.52 -15.81
CA PHE A 409 7.68 18.84 -16.07
C PHE A 409 7.45 19.27 -17.51
N GLY A 410 7.71 18.40 -18.49
CA GLY A 410 7.37 18.66 -19.90
C GLY A 410 5.88 18.99 -20.09
N LEU A 411 4.97 18.33 -19.36
CA LEU A 411 3.55 18.70 -19.34
C LEU A 411 3.33 20.11 -18.77
N LEU A 412 4.03 20.47 -17.70
CA LEU A 412 3.88 21.79 -17.07
C LEU A 412 4.41 22.92 -17.95
N GLN A 413 5.41 22.68 -18.81
CA GLN A 413 5.91 23.67 -19.79
C GLN A 413 4.83 24.15 -20.75
N GLU A 414 3.86 23.29 -21.07
CA GLU A 414 2.74 23.62 -21.96
C GLU A 414 1.69 24.53 -21.29
N PHE A 415 1.83 24.83 -19.99
CA PHE A 415 0.90 25.64 -19.23
C PHE A 415 1.54 26.96 -18.73
N PRO A 416 0.72 28.00 -18.44
CA PRO A 416 1.22 29.24 -17.86
C PRO A 416 1.97 28.99 -16.54
N ILE A 417 2.87 29.90 -16.14
CA ILE A 417 3.60 29.82 -14.86
C ILE A 417 4.32 28.47 -14.62
N ALA A 418 4.72 27.76 -15.68
CA ALA A 418 5.40 26.46 -15.65
C ALA A 418 6.51 26.38 -14.60
N THR A 419 7.45 27.35 -14.60
CA THR A 419 8.56 27.41 -13.65
C THR A 419 8.10 27.38 -12.18
N VAL A 420 7.03 28.11 -11.84
CA VAL A 420 6.47 28.13 -10.47
C VAL A 420 5.89 26.77 -10.12
N MET A 421 5.20 26.13 -11.06
CA MET A 421 4.60 24.81 -10.87
C MET A 421 5.67 23.70 -10.78
N SER A 422 6.74 23.77 -11.57
CA SER A 422 7.88 22.84 -11.50
C SER A 422 8.58 22.93 -10.15
N VAL A 423 8.84 24.14 -9.64
CA VAL A 423 9.38 24.33 -8.28
C VAL A 423 8.41 23.78 -7.22
N LEU A 424 7.10 23.99 -7.39
CA LEU A 424 6.09 23.43 -6.50
C LEU A 424 6.11 21.90 -6.50
N VAL A 425 6.26 21.26 -7.66
CA VAL A 425 6.42 19.80 -7.78
C VAL A 425 7.65 19.32 -7.02
N MET A 426 8.80 19.99 -7.16
CA MET A 426 10.01 19.62 -6.42
C MET A 426 9.81 19.73 -4.91
N ILE A 427 9.13 20.79 -4.44
CA ILE A 427 8.77 20.95 -3.02
C ILE A 427 7.83 19.84 -2.56
N LEU A 428 6.79 19.52 -3.33
CA LEU A 428 5.85 18.43 -3.06
C LEU A 428 6.58 17.09 -2.88
N VAL A 429 7.47 16.76 -3.82
CA VAL A 429 8.26 15.53 -3.78
C VAL A 429 9.18 15.51 -2.56
N GLY A 430 9.84 16.63 -2.24
CA GLY A 430 10.69 16.74 -1.05
C GLY A 430 9.92 16.56 0.26
N ILE A 431 8.71 17.13 0.37
CA ILE A 431 7.85 16.94 1.54
C ILE A 431 7.34 15.49 1.62
N PHE A 432 6.92 14.88 0.50
CA PHE A 432 6.54 13.46 0.47
C PHE A 432 7.71 12.55 0.84
N PHE A 433 8.94 12.86 0.41
CA PHE A 433 10.13 12.11 0.79
C PHE A 433 10.31 12.12 2.30
N VAL A 434 10.34 13.30 2.92
CA VAL A 434 10.58 13.45 4.36
C VAL A 434 9.46 12.81 5.18
N SER A 435 8.20 13.05 4.81
CA SER A 435 7.04 12.48 5.53
C SER A 435 6.90 10.97 5.34
N GLY A 436 7.18 10.46 4.13
CA GLY A 436 7.17 9.02 3.83
C GLY A 436 8.29 8.28 4.56
N ALA A 437 9.51 8.83 4.56
CA ALA A 437 10.65 8.28 5.30
C ALA A 437 10.37 8.23 6.81
N ASP A 438 9.73 9.26 7.36
CA ASP A 438 9.33 9.30 8.77
C ASP A 438 8.32 8.21 9.11
N ALA A 439 7.24 8.11 8.34
CA ALA A 439 6.18 7.16 8.59
C ALA A 439 6.65 5.70 8.44
N ALA A 440 7.48 5.40 7.45
CA ALA A 440 8.10 4.10 7.27
C ALA A 440 9.06 3.74 8.42
N SER A 441 9.88 4.70 8.87
CA SER A 441 10.85 4.52 9.96
C SER A 441 10.17 4.23 11.30
N ILE A 442 9.04 4.89 11.59
CA ILE A 442 8.22 4.61 12.77
C ILE A 442 7.67 3.18 12.71
N VAL A 443 7.21 2.73 11.54
CA VAL A 443 6.71 1.36 11.37
C VAL A 443 7.81 0.32 11.57
N MET A 444 8.98 0.51 10.98
CA MET A 444 10.11 -0.40 11.18
C MET A 444 10.56 -0.42 12.64
N GLY A 445 10.52 0.73 13.33
CA GLY A 445 10.74 0.81 14.77
C GLY A 445 9.69 0.06 15.58
N THR A 446 8.42 0.16 15.20
CA THR A 446 7.31 -0.57 15.84
C THR A 446 7.51 -2.08 15.76
N LEU A 447 7.84 -2.59 14.56
CA LEU A 447 8.10 -4.00 14.31
C LEU A 447 9.35 -4.49 15.04
N SER A 448 10.42 -3.69 15.08
CA SER A 448 11.66 -4.05 15.78
C SER A 448 11.57 -3.91 17.31
N GLN A 449 10.51 -3.30 17.83
CA GLN A 449 10.24 -3.12 19.26
C GLN A 449 8.91 -3.79 19.68
N LYS A 450 8.63 -4.99 19.17
CA LYS A 450 7.52 -5.87 19.64
C LYS A 450 6.12 -5.21 19.56
N GLY A 451 5.91 -4.32 18.59
CA GLY A 451 4.64 -3.61 18.40
C GLY A 451 4.47 -2.38 19.30
N ALA A 452 5.57 -1.72 19.70
CA ALA A 452 5.50 -0.46 20.45
C ALA A 452 4.84 0.64 19.62
N LEU A 453 3.82 1.32 20.18
CA LEU A 453 3.11 2.40 19.50
C LEU A 453 3.99 3.64 19.26
N GLU A 454 4.93 3.89 20.16
CA GLU A 454 5.90 4.98 20.08
C GLU A 454 7.32 4.40 20.17
N PRO A 455 7.93 4.06 19.01
CA PRO A 455 9.26 3.48 19.00
C PRO A 455 10.33 4.48 19.42
N GLY A 456 11.44 3.96 19.95
CA GLY A 456 12.57 4.77 20.38
C GLY A 456 13.19 5.55 19.22
N ARG A 457 13.42 6.86 19.42
CA ARG A 457 13.90 7.79 18.38
C ARG A 457 15.17 7.31 17.65
N LEU A 458 16.12 6.71 18.37
CA LEU A 458 17.35 6.20 17.77
C LEU A 458 17.10 5.05 16.79
N VAL A 459 16.10 4.21 17.06
CA VAL A 459 15.71 3.11 16.18
C VAL A 459 15.04 3.66 14.91
N VAL A 460 14.19 4.68 15.06
CA VAL A 460 13.57 5.39 13.92
C VAL A 460 14.64 6.05 13.05
N VAL A 461 15.57 6.79 13.65
CA VAL A 461 16.68 7.44 12.93
C VAL A 461 17.54 6.40 12.21
N PHE A 462 17.88 5.29 12.86
CA PHE A 462 18.65 4.21 12.23
C PHE A 462 17.95 3.68 10.98
N TRP A 463 16.66 3.33 11.08
CA TRP A 463 15.91 2.79 9.95
C TRP A 463 15.77 3.77 8.79
N GLY A 464 15.54 5.06 9.07
CA GLY A 464 15.43 6.05 8.00
C GLY A 464 16.75 6.35 7.30
N VAL A 465 17.87 6.41 8.04
CA VAL A 465 19.22 6.56 7.43
C VAL A 465 19.56 5.35 6.57
N VAL A 466 19.32 4.13 7.08
CA VAL A 466 19.58 2.90 6.32
C VAL A 466 18.68 2.81 5.09
N THR A 467 17.42 3.23 5.17
CA THR A 467 16.50 3.25 4.02
C THR A 467 16.97 4.24 2.96
N GLY A 468 17.43 5.44 3.36
CA GLY A 468 18.05 6.40 2.43
C GLY A 468 19.32 5.83 1.77
N ALA A 469 20.15 5.12 2.52
CA ALA A 469 21.33 4.44 1.96
C ALA A 469 20.95 3.33 0.97
N VAL A 470 19.93 2.52 1.28
CA VAL A 470 19.40 1.51 0.36
C VAL A 470 18.84 2.16 -0.92
N ALA A 471 18.13 3.28 -0.81
CA ALA A 471 17.62 4.02 -1.98
C ALA A 471 18.77 4.51 -2.88
N ALA A 472 19.83 5.05 -2.28
CA ALA A 472 21.03 5.47 -3.03
C ALA A 472 21.69 4.28 -3.75
N ILE A 473 21.86 3.14 -3.07
CA ILE A 473 22.41 1.92 -3.70
C ILE A 473 21.52 1.41 -4.83
N MET A 474 20.20 1.38 -4.64
CA MET A 474 19.27 0.92 -5.68
C MET A 474 19.35 1.79 -6.94
N LEU A 475 19.53 3.11 -6.80
CA LEU A 475 19.76 4.01 -7.94
C LEU A 475 21.09 3.72 -8.65
N LEU A 476 22.17 3.58 -7.89
CA LEU A 476 23.52 3.32 -8.43
C LEU A 476 23.62 1.97 -9.16
N VAL A 477 22.82 0.98 -8.75
CA VAL A 477 22.76 -0.32 -9.44
C VAL A 477 22.08 -0.21 -10.80
N GLY A 478 21.11 0.68 -10.97
CA GLY A 478 20.41 0.85 -12.26
C GLY A 478 21.19 1.71 -13.25
N SER A 479 21.94 2.70 -12.76
CA SER A 479 22.67 3.64 -13.62
C SER A 479 23.76 2.98 -14.47
N GLY A 480 24.33 1.86 -14.01
CA GLY A 480 25.25 1.01 -14.80
C GLY A 480 24.66 0.47 -16.10
N GLN A 481 23.32 0.33 -16.19
CA GLN A 481 22.59 -0.12 -17.37
C GLN A 481 22.01 1.04 -18.21
N GLY A 482 22.26 2.30 -17.81
CA GLY A 482 21.71 3.48 -18.46
C GLY A 482 20.32 3.90 -17.95
N ASP A 483 19.77 3.20 -16.95
CA ASP A 483 18.47 3.55 -16.35
C ASP A 483 18.43 3.25 -14.84
N ALA A 484 18.52 4.32 -14.04
CA ALA A 484 18.45 4.24 -12.58
C ALA A 484 17.10 3.71 -12.07
N LEU A 485 16.02 3.83 -12.85
CA LEU A 485 14.70 3.30 -12.50
C LEU A 485 14.71 1.76 -12.46
N THR A 486 15.37 1.13 -13.43
CA THR A 486 15.49 -0.34 -13.50
C THR A 486 16.09 -0.94 -12.22
N GLY A 487 17.12 -0.31 -11.65
CA GLY A 487 17.72 -0.75 -10.38
C GLY A 487 16.73 -0.72 -9.21
N LEU A 488 15.92 0.34 -9.12
CA LEU A 488 14.86 0.47 -8.12
C LEU A 488 13.80 -0.63 -8.28
N GLN A 489 13.34 -0.88 -9.50
CA GLN A 489 12.31 -1.88 -9.79
C GLN A 489 12.78 -3.29 -9.45
N ASN A 490 13.96 -3.67 -9.95
CA ASN A 490 14.51 -5.02 -9.83
C ASN A 490 14.68 -5.46 -8.37
N LEU A 491 15.30 -4.60 -7.56
CA LEU A 491 15.57 -4.88 -6.16
C LEU A 491 14.29 -4.87 -5.30
N THR A 492 13.29 -4.07 -5.69
CA THR A 492 11.97 -4.08 -5.04
C THR A 492 11.25 -5.41 -5.24
N ILE A 493 11.25 -5.92 -6.48
CA ILE A 493 10.62 -7.20 -6.81
C ILE A 493 11.22 -8.36 -6.02
N LEU A 494 12.55 -8.42 -5.97
CA LEU A 494 13.27 -9.46 -5.23
C LEU A 494 12.99 -9.40 -3.72
N ALA A 495 12.93 -8.20 -3.14
CA ALA A 495 12.65 -8.03 -1.72
C ALA A 495 11.20 -8.34 -1.35
N ALA A 496 10.24 -8.09 -2.26
CA ALA A 496 8.82 -8.32 -2.02
C ALA A 496 8.42 -9.79 -2.19
N ALA A 497 9.09 -10.55 -3.06
CA ALA A 497 8.76 -11.94 -3.39
C ALA A 497 8.51 -12.86 -2.17
N PRO A 498 9.39 -12.92 -1.15
CA PRO A 498 9.12 -13.75 0.03
C PRO A 498 7.92 -13.25 0.84
N PHE A 499 7.64 -11.95 0.81
CA PHE A 499 6.54 -11.35 1.57
C PHE A 499 5.17 -11.67 0.97
N VAL A 500 5.09 -11.99 -0.34
CA VAL A 500 3.86 -12.52 -0.97
C VAL A 500 3.36 -13.76 -0.24
N LEU A 501 4.26 -14.69 0.11
CA LEU A 501 3.92 -15.91 0.83
C LEU A 501 3.44 -15.63 2.25
N VAL A 502 4.02 -14.63 2.91
CA VAL A 502 3.54 -14.14 4.21
C VAL A 502 2.11 -13.63 4.07
N MET A 503 1.82 -12.80 3.07
CA MET A 503 0.47 -12.27 2.85
C MET A 503 -0.57 -13.37 2.57
N ILE A 504 -0.23 -14.37 1.77
CA ILE A 504 -1.11 -15.54 1.56
C ILE A 504 -1.38 -16.24 2.90
N GLY A 505 -0.34 -16.44 3.71
CA GLY A 505 -0.48 -16.98 5.07
C GLY A 505 -1.35 -16.12 5.99
N MET A 506 -1.29 -14.78 5.86
CA MET A 506 -2.15 -13.86 6.60
C MET A 506 -3.63 -14.02 6.22
N CYS A 507 -3.95 -14.22 4.94
CA CYS A 507 -5.33 -14.52 4.52
C CYS A 507 -5.86 -15.78 5.21
N VAL A 508 -5.07 -16.85 5.24
CA VAL A 508 -5.45 -18.12 5.89
C VAL A 508 -5.61 -17.94 7.40
N ALA A 509 -4.68 -17.22 8.04
CA ALA A 509 -4.73 -16.95 9.47
C ALA A 509 -5.96 -16.11 9.85
N LEU A 510 -6.22 -15.04 9.11
CA LEU A 510 -7.39 -14.18 9.28
C LEU A 510 -8.68 -14.99 9.09
N MET A 511 -8.77 -15.82 8.06
CA MET A 511 -9.95 -16.67 7.85
C MET A 511 -10.22 -17.62 9.00
N ARG A 512 -9.16 -18.23 9.55
CA ARG A 512 -9.31 -19.11 10.72
C ARG A 512 -9.82 -18.32 11.92
N ASP A 513 -9.34 -17.11 12.12
CA ASP A 513 -9.75 -16.25 13.23
C ASP A 513 -11.19 -15.74 13.08
N LEU A 514 -11.61 -15.37 11.86
CA LEU A 514 -12.96 -14.87 11.56
C LEU A 514 -14.03 -15.95 11.69
N ARG A 515 -13.72 -17.19 11.30
CA ARG A 515 -14.64 -18.34 11.46
C ARG A 515 -14.97 -18.64 12.92
N HIS A 516 -14.05 -18.33 13.83
CA HIS A 516 -14.23 -18.51 15.27
C HIS A 516 -14.57 -17.20 15.99
N ASP A 517 -14.97 -16.14 15.27
CA ASP A 517 -15.43 -14.91 15.91
C ASP A 517 -16.77 -15.16 16.62
N PRO A 518 -16.97 -14.68 17.87
CA PRO A 518 -18.23 -14.87 18.60
C PRO A 518 -19.48 -14.44 17.83
N VAL A 519 -19.40 -13.39 17.02
CA VAL A 519 -20.54 -12.90 16.21
C VAL A 519 -20.90 -13.86 15.09
N ILE A 520 -19.95 -14.66 14.61
CA ILE A 520 -20.20 -15.69 13.59
C ILE A 520 -20.74 -16.94 14.26
N VAL A 521 -20.05 -17.45 15.27
CA VAL A 521 -20.42 -18.68 15.98
C VAL A 521 -21.82 -18.56 16.59
N ARG A 522 -22.14 -17.47 17.31
CA ARG A 522 -23.48 -17.26 17.86
C ARG A 522 -24.57 -17.19 16.78
N GLY A 523 -24.24 -16.68 15.60
CA GLY A 523 -25.17 -16.65 14.47
C GLY A 523 -25.47 -18.05 13.94
N GLU A 524 -24.43 -18.86 13.74
CA GLU A 524 -24.57 -20.25 13.30
C GLU A 524 -25.36 -21.09 14.32
N MET A 525 -25.05 -20.95 15.61
CA MET A 525 -25.80 -21.62 16.68
C MET A 525 -27.27 -21.17 16.73
N GLY A 526 -27.54 -19.89 16.45
CA GLY A 526 -28.90 -19.37 16.38
C GLY A 526 -29.69 -19.96 15.21
N ASP A 527 -29.07 -20.02 14.03
CA ASP A 527 -29.66 -20.61 12.84
C ASP A 527 -29.95 -22.12 13.05
N GLU A 528 -28.99 -22.86 13.63
CA GLU A 528 -29.14 -24.28 13.96
C GLU A 528 -30.23 -24.53 15.01
N ALA A 529 -30.29 -23.72 16.06
CA ALA A 529 -31.32 -23.82 17.09
C ALA A 529 -32.73 -23.59 16.52
N VAL A 530 -32.88 -22.63 15.61
CA VAL A 530 -34.16 -22.36 14.93
C VAL A 530 -34.52 -23.51 13.98
N GLU A 531 -33.56 -24.02 13.20
CA GLU A 531 -33.78 -25.16 12.30
C GLU A 531 -34.21 -26.42 13.07
N LEU A 532 -33.52 -26.76 14.15
CA LEU A 532 -33.86 -27.88 15.03
C LEU A 532 -35.24 -27.70 15.67
N ALA A 533 -35.57 -26.49 16.13
CA ALA A 533 -36.89 -26.18 16.68
C ALA A 533 -37.99 -26.38 15.64
N VAL A 534 -37.77 -25.96 14.39
CA VAL A 534 -38.73 -26.17 13.29
C VAL A 534 -38.90 -27.65 12.95
N ILE A 535 -37.79 -28.40 12.82
CA ILE A 535 -37.83 -29.84 12.52
C ILE A 535 -38.55 -30.61 13.64
N THR A 536 -38.24 -30.30 14.90
CA THR A 536 -38.84 -30.95 16.06
C THR A 536 -40.31 -30.57 16.17
N GLY A 537 -40.63 -29.29 16.02
CA GLY A 537 -41.99 -28.77 16.00
C GLY A 537 -42.86 -29.48 14.95
N HIS A 538 -42.34 -29.63 13.73
CA HIS A 538 -43.06 -30.33 12.68
C HIS A 538 -43.23 -31.83 12.96
N ARG A 539 -42.21 -32.50 13.52
CA ARG A 539 -42.27 -33.93 13.85
C ARG A 539 -43.22 -34.25 15.00
N GLU A 540 -43.23 -33.42 16.04
CA GLU A 540 -44.00 -33.68 17.27
C GLU A 540 -45.42 -33.12 17.20
N TYR A 541 -45.61 -32.00 16.50
CA TYR A 541 -46.87 -31.26 16.49
C TYR A 541 -47.51 -31.14 15.10
N ASP A 542 -47.05 -31.92 14.11
CA ASP A 542 -47.60 -31.99 12.73
C ASP A 542 -47.72 -30.61 12.05
N GLY A 543 -46.80 -29.70 12.38
CA GLY A 543 -46.79 -28.33 11.86
C GLY A 543 -47.63 -27.31 12.64
N ASP A 544 -48.32 -27.70 13.72
CA ASP A 544 -49.05 -26.79 14.62
C ASP A 544 -48.19 -26.42 15.84
N PHE A 545 -47.18 -25.57 15.61
CA PHE A 545 -46.28 -25.08 16.67
C PHE A 545 -45.93 -23.61 16.47
N GLU A 546 -45.49 -22.95 17.55
CA GLU A 546 -44.94 -21.59 17.51
C GLU A 546 -43.53 -21.55 18.12
N ILE A 547 -42.67 -20.68 17.60
CA ILE A 547 -41.34 -20.44 18.15
C ILE A 547 -41.43 -19.32 19.18
N GLN A 548 -41.18 -19.64 20.44
CA GLN A 548 -41.08 -18.65 21.50
C GLN A 548 -39.61 -18.29 21.78
N VAL A 549 -39.27 -17.01 21.68
CA VAL A 549 -37.96 -16.49 22.06
C VAL A 549 -38.02 -16.01 23.51
N GLY A 550 -37.17 -16.58 24.37
CA GLY A 550 -37.09 -16.23 25.79
C GLY A 550 -35.67 -16.29 26.35
N PRO A 551 -35.41 -15.78 27.56
CA PRO A 551 -34.11 -15.86 28.20
C PRO A 551 -33.72 -17.33 28.45
N GLY A 552 -32.61 -17.78 27.86
CA GLY A 552 -32.05 -19.10 28.10
C GLY A 552 -31.47 -19.23 29.51
N ARG A 553 -31.51 -20.44 30.09
CA ARG A 553 -30.71 -20.78 31.27
C ARG A 553 -29.25 -20.90 30.82
N GLY A 554 -28.56 -19.76 30.69
CA GLY A 554 -27.18 -19.75 30.20
C GLY A 554 -26.28 -20.69 31.03
N THR A 555 -25.44 -21.47 30.37
CA THR A 555 -24.32 -22.09 31.06
C THR A 555 -23.30 -21.00 31.40
N GLY A 556 -22.60 -21.12 32.53
CA GLY A 556 -21.57 -20.15 32.94
C GLY A 556 -20.34 -20.10 32.02
N THR A 557 -20.39 -20.78 30.87
CA THR A 557 -19.31 -20.95 29.90
C THR A 557 -19.51 -20.01 28.73
N GLU A 558 -18.61 -19.05 28.58
CA GLU A 558 -18.62 -18.09 27.48
C GLU A 558 -18.43 -18.83 26.14
N GLY A 559 -19.49 -18.90 25.33
CA GLY A 559 -19.47 -19.59 24.02
C GLY A 559 -20.27 -20.90 23.95
N ASP A 560 -20.93 -21.32 25.03
CA ASP A 560 -21.81 -22.51 25.05
C ASP A 560 -23.23 -22.19 25.53
N PRO A 561 -24.09 -21.60 24.68
CA PRO A 561 -25.49 -21.30 25.03
C PRO A 561 -26.40 -22.54 25.12
N LEU A 562 -25.98 -23.71 24.61
CA LEU A 562 -26.80 -24.92 24.58
C LEU A 562 -26.50 -25.85 25.76
N GLY A 563 -25.30 -25.76 26.33
CA GLY A 563 -24.85 -26.65 27.38
C GLY A 563 -24.61 -28.06 26.84
N HIS A 564 -23.50 -28.67 27.25
CA HIS A 564 -23.19 -30.08 26.99
C HIS A 564 -24.16 -31.09 27.67
N GLU A 565 -25.45 -30.77 27.81
CA GLU A 565 -26.48 -31.67 28.37
C GLU A 565 -27.51 -32.17 27.33
N HIS A 566 -27.31 -31.91 26.03
CA HIS A 566 -28.09 -32.55 24.98
C HIS A 566 -27.26 -33.63 24.28
N ALA A 567 -27.08 -34.75 24.98
CA ALA A 567 -26.52 -36.01 24.48
C ALA A 567 -27.63 -37.00 24.14
#